data_AF-A0A1H8Q053-F1
#
_entry.id   AF-A0A1H8Q053-F1
#
_cell.length_a   1.000
_cell.length_b   1.000
_cell.length_c   1.000
_cell.angle_alpha   90.00
_cell.angle_beta   90.00
_cell.angle_gamma   90.00
#
_symmetry.space_group_name_H-M   'P 1'
#
loop_
_entity.id
_entity.type
_entity.pdbx_description
1 polymer ?
#
loop_
_entity_poly.entity_id
_entity_poly.type
_entity_poly.pdbx_seq_one_letter_code
_entity_poly.pdbx_strand_id
1 'polypeptide(L)'
;MLELIEAHRYMFYFTRKDIDILEFEQWMYDHGELEVLLGNHYFDLISINYRDKFAREAVKTIIRNIINPGVFEEERITKLLTELITDEI
;
A
#
# COMPACT_ATOMS: atom_id res chain seq x y z
N MET A 1 11.29 -4.06 12.22
CA MET A 1 10.06 -4.86 12.27
C MET A 1 9.00 -3.93 11.75
N LEU A 2 8.32 -4.33 10.67
CA LEU A 2 7.27 -3.51 10.08
C LEU A 2 6.07 -3.42 11.04
N GLU A 3 5.57 -2.21 11.28
CA GLU A 3 4.36 -1.98 12.08
C GLU A 3 3.09 -1.95 11.21
N LEU A 4 1.93 -2.25 11.80
CA LEU A 4 0.66 -2.30 11.05
C LEU A 4 0.35 -0.98 10.31
N ILE A 5 0.62 0.15 10.96
CA ILE A 5 0.38 1.47 10.36
C ILE A 5 1.30 1.74 9.16
N GLU A 6 2.53 1.22 9.19
CA GLU A 6 3.50 1.34 8.11
C GLU A 6 3.09 0.45 6.93
N ALA A 7 2.60 -0.77 7.21
CA ALA A 7 2.04 -1.66 6.19
C ALA A 7 0.83 -1.02 5.50
N HIS A 8 -0.11 -0.46 6.26
CA HIS A 8 -1.28 0.23 5.71
C HIS A 8 -0.89 1.46 4.87
N ARG A 9 0.12 2.22 5.29
CA ARG A 9 0.66 3.36 4.55
C ARG A 9 1.26 2.92 3.22
N TYR A 10 2.05 1.85 3.20
CA TYR A 10 2.63 1.31 1.98
C TYR A 10 1.54 0.84 1.00
N MET A 11 0.53 0.12 1.49
CA MET A 11 -0.63 -0.28 0.69
C MET A 11 -1.40 0.92 0.12
N PHE A 12 -1.57 1.99 0.89
CA PHE A 12 -2.19 3.23 0.42
C PHE A 12 -1.42 3.84 -0.76
N TYR A 13 -0.09 3.97 -0.66
CA TYR A 13 0.75 4.45 -1.76
C TYR A 13 0.65 3.57 -3.00
N PHE A 14 0.56 2.25 -2.83
CA PHE A 14 0.30 1.35 -3.95
C PHE A 14 -1.02 1.65 -4.67
N THR A 15 -2.11 1.92 -3.92
CA THR A 15 -3.41 2.23 -4.54
C THR A 15 -3.38 3.49 -5.41
N ARG A 16 -2.49 4.42 -5.08
CA ARG A 16 -2.27 5.69 -5.79
C ARG A 16 -1.34 5.58 -7.00
N LYS A 17 -0.78 4.39 -7.24
CA LYS A 17 0.24 4.12 -8.28
C LYS A 17 1.61 4.75 -7.99
N ASP A 18 1.89 5.08 -6.73
CA ASP A 18 3.21 5.54 -6.32
C ASP A 18 4.21 4.37 -6.25
N ILE A 19 3.70 3.14 -6.13
CA ILE A 19 4.47 1.89 -6.04
C ILE A 19 4.11 0.99 -7.23
N ASP A 20 5.13 0.41 -7.88
CA ASP A 20 4.91 -0.54 -8.98
C ASP A 20 4.35 -1.89 -8.50
N ILE A 21 3.69 -2.62 -9.39
CA ILE A 21 3.11 -3.93 -9.07
C ILE A 21 4.19 -4.97 -8.72
N LEU A 22 5.35 -4.94 -9.38
CA LEU A 22 6.43 -5.86 -9.07
C LEU A 22 7.14 -5.49 -7.77
N GLU A 23 7.25 -4.21 -7.49
CA GLU A 23 7.76 -3.71 -6.21
C GLU A 23 6.85 -4.10 -5.04
N PHE A 24 5.53 -4.03 -5.25
CA PHE A 24 4.56 -4.48 -4.25
C PHE A 24 4.61 -6.01 -4.05
N GLU A 25 4.72 -6.79 -5.12
CA GLU A 25 4.89 -8.25 -5.06
C GLU A 25 6.14 -8.62 -4.24
N GLN A 26 7.28 -8.00 -4.56
CA GLN A 26 8.52 -8.24 -3.85
C GLN A 26 8.40 -7.86 -2.36
N TRP A 27 7.77 -6.71 -2.06
CA TRP A 27 7.53 -6.28 -0.69
C TRP A 27 6.69 -7.28 0.13
N MET A 28 5.66 -7.89 -0.48
CA MET A 28 4.85 -8.93 0.16
C MET A 28 5.68 -10.17 0.54
N TYR A 29 6.69 -10.52 -0.27
CA TYR A 29 7.55 -11.68 -0.02
C TYR A 29 8.70 -11.38 0.96
N ASP A 30 9.16 -10.14 1.01
CA ASP A 30 10.28 -9.73 1.87
C ASP A 30 9.87 -9.51 3.34
N HIS A 31 8.57 -9.29 3.62
CA HIS A 31 8.06 -8.97 4.95
C HIS A 31 7.14 -10.08 5.48
N GLY A 32 7.74 -11.16 6.00
CA GLY A 32 6.98 -12.29 6.55
C GLY A 32 6.08 -11.93 7.74
N GLU A 33 6.35 -10.84 8.45
CA GLU A 33 5.48 -10.31 9.50
C GLU A 33 4.08 -9.88 9.00
N LEU A 34 3.92 -9.64 7.69
CA LEU A 34 2.63 -9.28 7.09
C LEU A 34 1.56 -10.36 7.26
N GLU A 35 1.94 -11.63 7.36
CA GLU A 35 1.00 -12.73 7.62
C GLU A 35 0.26 -12.51 8.94
N VAL A 36 0.99 -12.08 9.99
CA VAL A 36 0.41 -11.79 11.31
C VAL A 36 -0.36 -10.48 11.29
N LEU A 37 0.16 -9.45 10.61
CA LEU A 37 -0.45 -8.12 10.58
C LEU A 37 -1.77 -8.08 9.82
N LEU A 38 -1.89 -8.83 8.72
CA LEU A 38 -3.03 -8.76 7.80
C LEU A 38 -3.98 -9.96 7.92
N GLY A 39 -3.52 -11.07 8.53
CA GLY A 39 -4.31 -12.30 8.68
C GLY A 39 -4.79 -12.83 7.33
N ASN A 40 -6.10 -13.08 7.21
CA ASN A 40 -6.70 -13.65 5.99
C ASN A 40 -6.39 -12.84 4.71
N HIS A 41 -6.29 -11.52 4.84
CA HIS A 41 -6.01 -10.66 3.69
C HIS A 41 -4.60 -10.86 3.13
N TYR A 42 -3.64 -11.33 3.94
CA TYR A 42 -2.32 -11.71 3.43
C TYR A 42 -2.43 -12.85 2.41
N PHE A 43 -3.20 -13.89 2.74
CA PHE A 43 -3.40 -15.05 1.86
C PHE A 43 -4.09 -14.66 0.55
N ASP A 44 -5.09 -13.76 0.63
CA ASP A 44 -5.73 -13.21 -0.56
C ASP A 44 -4.69 -12.50 -1.46
N LEU A 45 -3.79 -11.69 -0.88
CA LEU A 45 -2.77 -10.94 -1.61
C LEU A 45 -1.69 -11.84 -2.25
N ILE A 46 -1.19 -12.85 -1.54
CA ILE A 46 -0.16 -13.75 -2.11
C ILE A 46 -0.72 -14.74 -3.13
N SER A 47 -2.04 -14.97 -3.14
CA SER A 47 -2.70 -15.84 -4.11
C SER A 47 -2.85 -15.22 -5.51
N ILE A 48 -2.60 -13.90 -5.62
CA ILE A 48 -2.73 -13.17 -6.88
C ILE A 48 -1.60 -13.57 -7.83
N ASN A 49 -1.95 -13.81 -9.09
CA ASN A 49 -0.97 -13.86 -10.16
C ASN A 49 -0.57 -12.43 -10.56
N TYR A 50 0.53 -11.92 -10.00
CA TYR A 50 1.02 -10.55 -10.24
C TYR A 50 1.40 -10.24 -11.69
N ARG A 51 1.58 -11.27 -12.53
CA ARG A 51 1.83 -11.13 -13.97
C ARG A 51 0.56 -10.91 -14.80
N ASP A 52 -0.62 -11.05 -14.20
CA ASP A 52 -1.89 -10.83 -14.88
C ASP A 52 -2.11 -9.32 -15.13
N LYS A 53 -2.67 -8.97 -16.29
CA LYS A 53 -2.94 -7.57 -16.66
C LYS A 53 -3.93 -6.84 -15.74
N PHE A 54 -4.73 -7.59 -14.97
CA PHE A 54 -5.68 -7.09 -13.98
C PHE A 54 -5.17 -7.23 -12.54
N ALA A 55 -3.95 -7.74 -12.32
CA ALA A 55 -3.40 -7.98 -10.98
C ALA A 55 -3.47 -6.73 -10.09
N ARG A 56 -3.13 -5.56 -10.63
CA ARG A 56 -3.18 -4.30 -9.88
C ARG A 56 -4.59 -3.97 -9.37
N GLU A 57 -5.63 -4.22 -10.16
CA GLU A 57 -7.01 -3.95 -9.72
C GLU A 57 -7.51 -5.01 -8.72
N ALA A 58 -7.06 -6.25 -8.85
CA ALA A 58 -7.29 -7.29 -7.85
C ALA A 58 -6.67 -6.92 -6.49
N VAL A 59 -5.39 -6.54 -6.48
CA VAL A 59 -4.68 -6.07 -5.28
C VAL A 59 -5.40 -4.89 -4.64
N LYS A 60 -5.78 -3.87 -5.42
CA LYS A 60 -6.52 -2.71 -4.91
C LYS A 60 -7.85 -3.08 -4.28
N THR A 61 -8.56 -4.07 -4.85
CA THR A 61 -9.84 -4.53 -4.31
C THR A 61 -9.66 -5.13 -2.93
N ILE A 62 -8.60 -5.90 -2.71
CA ILE A 62 -8.27 -6.46 -1.40
C ILE A 62 -7.83 -5.35 -0.43
N ILE A 63 -6.92 -4.45 -0.86
CA ILE A 63 -6.45 -3.34 -0.02
C ILE A 63 -7.59 -2.45 0.49
N ARG A 64 -8.63 -2.19 -0.32
CA ARG A 64 -9.81 -1.42 0.13
C ARG A 64 -10.53 -2.03 1.34
N ASN A 65 -10.38 -3.33 1.57
CA ASN A 65 -10.94 -4.01 2.76
C ASN A 65 -9.97 -3.97 3.96
N ILE A 66 -8.70 -3.64 3.74
CA ILE A 66 -7.65 -3.59 4.76
C ILE A 66 -7.55 -2.18 5.36
N ILE A 67 -7.52 -1.16 4.51
CA ILE A 67 -7.19 0.22 4.92
C ILE A 67 -8.39 1.14 4.88
N ASN A 68 -8.41 2.13 5.78
CA ASN A 68 -9.28 3.32 5.66
C ASN A 68 -8.48 4.45 5.00
N PRO A 69 -8.73 4.79 3.71
CA PRO A 69 -7.93 5.78 2.99
C PRO A 69 -7.96 7.18 3.62
N GLY A 70 -9.02 7.53 4.35
CA GLY A 70 -9.18 8.85 4.96
C GLY A 70 -8.03 9.23 5.90
N VAL A 71 -7.46 8.24 6.60
CA VAL A 71 -6.34 8.44 7.54
C VAL A 71 -5.07 8.91 6.83
N PHE A 72 -4.82 8.41 5.62
CA PHE A 72 -3.58 8.68 4.88
C PHE A 72 -3.70 9.84 3.90
N GLU A 73 -4.92 10.20 3.48
CA GLU A 73 -5.15 11.37 2.64
C GLU A 73 -4.81 12.68 3.36
N GLU A 74 -5.08 12.78 4.67
CA GLU A 74 -4.70 13.96 5.47
C GLU A 74 -3.18 14.15 5.51
N GLU A 75 -2.43 13.10 5.87
CA GLU A 75 -0.96 13.14 5.90
C GLU A 75 -0.38 13.52 4.54
N ARG A 76 -0.98 13.01 3.46
CA ARG A 76 -0.57 13.35 2.09
C ARG A 76 -0.85 14.80 1.74
N ILE A 77 -2.03 15.33 2.07
CA ILE A 77 -2.37 16.74 1.82
C ILE A 77 -1.39 17.64 2.57
N THR A 78 -1.12 17.34 3.85
CA THR A 78 -0.14 18.07 4.65
C THR A 78 1.24 18.03 4.02
N LYS A 79 1.69 16.86 3.54
CA LYS A 79 2.97 16.73 2.83
C LYS A 79 3.04 17.60 1.56
N LEU A 80 2.02 17.53 0.69
CA LEU A 80 1.98 18.32 -0.54
C LEU A 80 1.95 19.83 -0.27
N LEU A 81 1.17 20.27 0.72
CA LEU A 81 1.14 21.68 1.12
C LEU A 81 2.50 22.13 1.66
N THR A 82 3.19 21.28 2.41
CA THR A 82 4.54 21.56 2.90
C THR A 82 5.53 21.67 1.75
N GLU A 83 5.50 20.74 0.80
CA GLU A 83 6.35 20.78 -0.40
C GLU A 83 6.12 22.06 -1.21
N LEU A 84 4.86 22.45 -1.44
CA LEU A 84 4.52 23.71 -2.12
C LEU A 84 5.09 24.95 -1.42
N ILE A 85 4.95 25.04 -0.10
CA ILE A 85 5.47 26.18 0.67
C ILE A 85 7.01 26.21 0.65
N THR A 86 7.66 25.04 0.61
CA THR A 86 9.12 24.93 0.68
C THR A 86 9.77 25.12 -0.69
N ASP A 87 9.09 24.73 -1.78
CA ASP A 87 9.53 24.95 -3.16
C ASP A 87 9.39 26.42 -3.62
N GLU A 88 8.58 27.23 -2.92
CA GLU A 88 8.41 28.68 -3.19
C GLU A 88 9.47 29.58 -2.50
N ILE A 89 10.50 29.03 -1.84
CA ILE A 89 11.58 29.77 -1.14
C ILE A 89 12.95 29.57 -1.82
#